data_AF-A0A925M7T7-F1
#
_entry.id   AF-A0A925M7T7-F1
#
_cell.length_a   1.000
_cell.length_b   1.000
_cell.length_c   1.000
_cell.angle_alpha   90.00
_cell.angle_beta   90.00
_cell.angle_gamma   90.00
#
_symmetry.space_group_name_H-M   'P 1'
#
loop_
_entity.id
_entity.type
_entity.pdbx_description
1 polymer ?
#
loop_
_entity_poly.entity_id
_entity_poly.type
_entity_poly.pdbx_seq_one_letter_code
_entity_poly.pdbx_strand_id
1 'polypeptide(L)'
;MSIQRQYSLPNCTLVLEGWGDTVVTSQAEARPLMSQLMSAECHLVGEEKPLSGGREFFESLTAAVSLYAQELLSGIRAFKAPQTSTQLVQLERLDTNHHRLSVLPPDADPGSGITTHLTRQVDLTTVQLFDLVEAVDQFFADTQTLPDLSLHVAPLAKRDVRSSDPVVKQAVPAVLGASGLALAAIAFFFIPTPQVRQPDELVPKANTTSSTTGTPSPSASPPTPAASSSSPPSPSASATPAPQSSAPTATQPDLTKLESALTAAPEITDPAQIQTLQKQLGSQLDQAWKNRTAIKQDLVYRVGVVKDGAVVGYKPSNPAAFTAVQQTPLPNLLYIPATGSPPTSEPIAQYKVVFTAAGVVDVMPWREAVASPLTGITEITDAAQIKVLQPRLYDQIDKNWKDKPSFKKDLVFRVRVKQDGTIADYKPDNQSAADYVQEIPLSKLGKPAAGDAAAQEPVALFKVVFKPDGKLEVSPWRGQKN
;
A
#
# COMPACT_ATOMS: atom_id res chain seq x y z
N MET A 1 14.47 5.46 -30.54
CA MET A 1 14.04 4.51 -31.61
C MET A 1 12.54 4.25 -31.46
N SER A 2 11.87 3.62 -32.43
CA SER A 2 10.50 3.15 -32.21
C SER A 2 10.53 1.96 -31.25
N ILE A 3 9.57 1.91 -30.34
CA ILE A 3 9.41 0.91 -29.29
C ILE A 3 7.98 0.42 -29.39
N GLN A 4 7.79 -0.90 -29.41
CA GLN A 4 6.48 -1.53 -29.34
C GLN A 4 6.34 -2.25 -28.01
N ARG A 5 5.18 -2.09 -27.37
CA ARG A 5 4.78 -2.75 -26.13
C ARG A 5 3.47 -3.49 -26.36
N GLN A 6 3.34 -4.66 -25.76
CA GLN A 6 2.17 -5.51 -25.94
C GLN A 6 1.79 -6.14 -24.59
N TYR A 7 0.53 -5.97 -24.22
CA TYR A 7 -0.12 -6.56 -23.06
C TYR A 7 -1.18 -7.51 -23.61
N SER A 8 -0.97 -8.82 -23.50
CA SER A 8 -1.75 -9.82 -24.23
C SER A 8 -2.39 -10.82 -23.27
N LEU A 9 -3.72 -10.85 -23.30
CA LEU A 9 -4.60 -11.73 -22.53
C LEU A 9 -5.51 -12.52 -23.49
N PRO A 10 -6.21 -13.56 -23.01
CA PRO A 10 -6.93 -14.49 -23.88
C PRO A 10 -7.96 -13.84 -24.82
N ASN A 11 -8.65 -12.78 -24.39
CA ASN A 11 -9.70 -12.12 -25.18
C ASN A 11 -9.38 -10.65 -25.53
N CYS A 12 -8.29 -10.08 -25.01
CA CYS A 12 -7.86 -8.71 -25.25
C CYS A 12 -6.35 -8.62 -25.42
N THR A 13 -5.87 -7.95 -26.47
CA THR A 13 -4.46 -7.59 -26.63
C THR A 13 -4.33 -6.10 -26.90
N LEU A 14 -3.60 -5.42 -26.03
CA LEU A 14 -3.32 -4.00 -26.13
C LEU A 14 -1.90 -3.79 -26.63
N VAL A 15 -1.75 -3.08 -27.74
CA VAL A 15 -0.49 -2.79 -28.42
C VAL A 15 -0.24 -1.29 -28.40
N LEU A 16 0.89 -0.86 -27.88
CA LEU A 16 1.33 0.53 -27.89
C LEU A 16 2.60 0.64 -28.73
N GLU A 17 2.59 1.52 -29.74
CA GLU A 17 3.76 1.89 -30.52
C GLU A 17 4.12 3.35 -30.23
N GLY A 18 5.38 3.60 -29.92
CA GLY A 18 5.86 4.90 -29.49
C GLY A 18 7.34 5.11 -29.70
N TRP A 19 7.84 6.26 -29.25
CA TRP A 19 9.26 6.58 -29.24
C TRP A 19 9.79 6.65 -27.83
N GLY A 20 11.08 6.39 -27.71
CA GLY A 20 11.83 6.70 -26.52
C GLY A 20 13.33 6.48 -26.67
N ASP A 21 14.01 6.66 -25.54
CA ASP A 21 15.44 6.91 -25.50
C ASP A 21 16.20 5.74 -24.89
N THR A 22 17.33 5.39 -25.50
CA THR A 22 18.15 4.25 -25.08
C THR A 22 19.30 4.75 -24.23
N VAL A 23 19.08 4.89 -22.91
CA VAL A 23 20.18 5.09 -21.97
C VAL A 23 21.00 3.80 -21.93
N VAL A 24 22.14 3.79 -22.63
CA VAL A 24 23.07 2.66 -22.68
C VAL A 24 23.73 2.48 -21.31
N THR A 25 23.02 1.78 -20.43
CA THR A 25 23.57 1.20 -19.21
C THR A 25 24.08 -0.19 -19.53
N SER A 26 25.25 -0.55 -19.00
CA SER A 26 25.99 -1.77 -19.31
C SER A 26 25.42 -3.02 -18.62
N GLN A 27 24.11 -3.24 -18.75
CA GLN A 27 23.39 -4.42 -18.27
C GLN A 27 22.42 -4.88 -19.37
N ALA A 28 22.51 -6.16 -19.75
CA ALA A 28 21.82 -6.74 -20.90
C ALA A 28 20.29 -6.93 -20.74
N GLU A 29 19.69 -6.29 -19.73
CA GLU A 29 18.29 -6.51 -19.30
C GLU A 29 17.48 -5.20 -19.18
N ALA A 30 18.10 -4.04 -19.39
CA ALA A 30 17.42 -2.74 -19.38
C ALA A 30 16.54 -2.54 -20.62
N ARG A 31 15.26 -2.93 -20.51
CA ARG A 31 14.22 -2.65 -21.52
C ARG A 31 14.12 -1.12 -21.78
N PRO A 32 14.05 -0.64 -23.04
CA PRO A 32 14.01 0.80 -23.36
C PRO A 32 12.76 1.52 -22.83
N LEU A 33 12.95 2.73 -22.32
CA LEU A 33 11.83 3.59 -21.87
C LEU A 33 11.12 4.21 -23.07
N MET A 34 9.79 4.15 -23.10
CA MET A 34 8.93 4.77 -24.12
C MET A 34 8.20 5.97 -23.50
N SER A 35 8.51 7.19 -23.93
CA SER A 35 7.96 8.44 -23.37
C SER A 35 6.91 9.11 -24.27
N GLN A 36 6.87 8.76 -25.55
CA GLN A 36 5.90 9.31 -26.51
C GLN A 36 5.11 8.20 -27.17
N LEU A 37 3.78 8.32 -27.21
CA LEU A 37 2.90 7.37 -27.90
C LEU A 37 2.60 7.87 -29.32
N MET A 38 2.81 7.03 -30.33
CA MET A 38 2.33 7.27 -31.71
C MET A 38 0.95 6.67 -31.93
N SER A 39 0.80 5.40 -31.58
CA SER A 39 -0.40 4.60 -31.84
C SER A 39 -0.68 3.68 -30.66
N ALA A 40 -1.94 3.60 -30.27
CA ALA A 40 -2.48 2.60 -29.36
C ALA A 40 -3.55 1.81 -30.08
N GLU A 41 -3.46 0.49 -30.01
CA GLU A 41 -4.42 -0.45 -30.59
C GLU A 41 -4.94 -1.42 -29.52
N CYS A 42 -6.26 -1.53 -29.40
CA CYS A 42 -6.93 -2.53 -28.58
C CYS A 42 -7.57 -3.57 -29.51
N HIS A 43 -6.99 -4.76 -29.53
CA HIS A 43 -7.45 -5.94 -30.28
C HIS A 43 -8.35 -6.79 -29.37
N LEU A 44 -9.58 -7.04 -29.78
CA LEU A 44 -10.58 -7.78 -29.01
C LEU A 44 -11.01 -9.02 -29.80
N VAL A 45 -11.08 -10.18 -29.14
CA VAL A 45 -11.47 -11.43 -29.80
C VAL A 45 -12.91 -11.32 -30.31
N GLY A 46 -13.09 -11.55 -31.62
CA GLY A 46 -14.38 -11.41 -32.32
C GLY A 46 -14.51 -10.13 -33.16
N GLU A 47 -13.65 -9.14 -32.97
CA GLU A 47 -13.62 -7.91 -33.79
C GLU A 47 -12.60 -8.01 -34.93
N GLU A 48 -13.02 -7.75 -36.18
CA GLU A 48 -12.13 -7.81 -37.35
C GLU A 48 -11.10 -6.66 -37.42
N LYS A 49 -11.30 -5.58 -36.64
CA LYS A 49 -10.45 -4.38 -36.66
C LYS A 49 -10.07 -3.99 -35.23
N PRO A 50 -8.81 -3.64 -34.93
CA PRO A 50 -8.47 -3.08 -33.63
C PRO A 50 -9.14 -1.72 -33.41
N LEU A 51 -9.49 -1.41 -32.16
CA LEU A 51 -9.83 -0.04 -31.77
C LEU A 51 -8.52 0.74 -31.66
N SER A 52 -8.27 1.64 -32.60
CA SER A 52 -7.00 2.34 -32.74
C SER A 52 -7.12 3.86 -32.59
N GLY A 53 -6.07 4.49 -32.07
CA GLY A 53 -5.96 5.93 -31.98
C GLY A 53 -4.62 6.39 -31.38
N GLY A 54 -4.44 7.71 -31.29
CA GLY A 54 -3.26 8.31 -30.66
C GLY A 54 -3.37 8.37 -29.12
N ARG A 55 -2.55 9.24 -28.52
CA ARG A 55 -2.51 9.47 -27.06
C ARG A 55 -3.89 9.74 -26.45
N GLU A 56 -4.63 10.74 -26.94
CA GLU A 56 -5.96 11.12 -26.43
C GLU A 56 -6.96 9.95 -26.38
N PHE A 57 -6.94 9.07 -27.40
CA PHE A 57 -7.77 7.87 -27.43
C PHE A 57 -7.40 6.91 -26.30
N PHE A 58 -6.11 6.67 -26.09
CA PHE A 58 -5.62 5.77 -25.06
C PHE A 58 -5.83 6.31 -23.63
N GLU A 59 -5.64 7.62 -23.42
CA GLU A 59 -5.97 8.28 -22.15
C GLU A 59 -7.48 8.19 -21.87
N SER A 60 -8.33 8.43 -22.87
CA SER A 60 -9.77 8.28 -22.70
C SER A 60 -10.20 6.82 -22.51
N LEU A 61 -9.54 5.84 -23.17
CA LEU A 61 -9.83 4.41 -23.02
C LEU A 61 -9.52 3.95 -21.60
N THR A 62 -8.31 4.22 -21.11
CA THR A 62 -7.87 3.83 -19.76
C THR A 62 -8.77 4.48 -18.70
N ALA A 63 -9.04 5.78 -18.80
CA ALA A 63 -9.96 6.47 -17.88
C ALA A 63 -11.38 5.87 -17.89
N ALA A 64 -11.94 5.60 -19.07
CA ALA A 64 -13.29 5.02 -19.20
C ALA A 64 -13.37 3.59 -18.63
N VAL A 65 -12.36 2.76 -18.89
CA VAL A 65 -12.26 1.38 -18.36
C VAL A 65 -12.17 1.41 -16.84
N SER A 66 -11.30 2.23 -16.25
CA SER A 66 -11.15 2.31 -14.79
C SER A 66 -12.38 2.87 -14.08
N LEU A 67 -13.05 3.88 -14.65
CA LEU A 67 -14.32 4.39 -14.11
C LEU A 67 -15.42 3.32 -14.16
N TYR A 68 -15.56 2.63 -15.29
CA TYR A 68 -16.57 1.60 -15.47
C TYR A 68 -16.34 0.38 -14.57
N ALA A 69 -15.07 -0.04 -14.38
CA ALA A 69 -14.70 -1.08 -13.44
C ALA A 69 -15.07 -0.70 -12.00
N GLN A 70 -14.88 0.56 -11.59
CA GLN A 70 -15.30 1.04 -10.26
C GLN A 70 -16.82 0.99 -10.07
N GLU A 71 -17.62 1.39 -11.06
CA GLU A 71 -19.08 1.26 -11.00
C GLU A 71 -19.52 -0.22 -10.89
N LEU A 72 -18.91 -1.10 -11.70
CA LEU A 72 -19.24 -2.52 -11.73
C LEU A 72 -18.89 -3.23 -10.42
N LEU A 73 -17.72 -2.96 -9.85
CA LEU A 73 -17.22 -3.57 -8.61
C LEU A 73 -17.86 -2.98 -7.35
N SER A 74 -18.23 -1.70 -7.35
CA SER A 74 -18.89 -1.07 -6.21
C SER A 74 -20.40 -1.37 -6.14
N GLY A 75 -21.01 -1.84 -7.23
CA GLY A 75 -22.46 -2.01 -7.35
C GLY A 75 -23.24 -0.69 -7.38
N ILE A 76 -22.53 0.44 -7.40
CA ILE A 76 -23.07 1.79 -7.37
C ILE A 76 -22.99 2.35 -8.79
N ARG A 77 -24.14 2.77 -9.32
CA ARG A 77 -24.14 3.62 -10.51
C ARG A 77 -23.74 5.02 -10.08
N ALA A 78 -22.63 5.53 -10.60
CA ALA A 78 -22.29 6.92 -10.43
C ALA A 78 -23.33 7.78 -11.17
N PHE A 79 -23.67 8.95 -10.62
CA PHE A 79 -24.38 9.96 -11.37
C PHE A 79 -23.48 10.42 -12.52
N LYS A 80 -23.99 10.37 -13.77
CA LYS A 80 -23.24 10.79 -14.96
C LYS A 80 -22.81 12.25 -14.78
N ALA A 81 -21.52 12.44 -14.48
CA ALA A 81 -20.94 13.77 -14.32
C ALA A 81 -21.18 14.57 -15.62
N PRO A 82 -21.36 15.90 -15.53
CA PRO A 82 -21.50 16.72 -16.73
C PRO A 82 -20.27 16.52 -17.62
N GLN A 83 -20.52 16.03 -18.84
CA GLN A 83 -19.52 15.58 -19.81
C GLN A 83 -18.35 16.60 -19.90
N THR A 84 -17.20 16.26 -19.35
CA THR A 84 -15.95 16.96 -19.67
C THR A 84 -15.64 16.68 -21.14
N SER A 85 -15.34 17.74 -21.90
CA SER A 85 -15.39 17.79 -23.38
C SER A 85 -14.29 17.01 -24.12
N THR A 86 -13.78 15.93 -23.52
CA THR A 86 -12.64 15.12 -24.01
C THR A 86 -12.90 13.61 -23.94
N GLN A 87 -14.08 13.15 -23.52
CA GLN A 87 -14.39 11.73 -23.42
C GLN A 87 -14.66 11.09 -24.81
N LEU A 88 -13.57 10.73 -25.50
CA LEU A 88 -13.59 10.02 -26.78
C LEU A 88 -14.10 8.57 -26.64
N VAL A 89 -13.96 7.98 -25.45
CA VAL A 89 -14.31 6.58 -25.17
C VAL A 89 -15.31 6.49 -24.02
N GLN A 90 -16.41 5.78 -24.25
CA GLN A 90 -17.46 5.55 -23.26
C GLN A 90 -17.75 4.05 -23.12
N LEU A 91 -17.87 3.55 -21.89
CA LEU A 91 -18.42 2.23 -21.60
C LEU A 91 -19.83 2.36 -21.01
N GLU A 92 -20.75 1.52 -21.46
CA GLU A 92 -22.12 1.42 -20.94
C GLU A 92 -22.50 -0.05 -20.67
N ARG A 93 -23.43 -0.30 -19.74
CA ARG A 93 -23.95 -1.65 -19.47
C ARG A 93 -25.18 -1.93 -20.34
N LEU A 94 -25.13 -2.98 -21.16
CA LEU A 94 -26.28 -3.40 -21.96
C LEU A 94 -27.20 -4.32 -21.16
N ASP A 95 -26.64 -5.39 -20.57
CA ASP A 95 -27.38 -6.34 -19.74
C ASP A 95 -26.54 -6.86 -18.56
N THR A 96 -26.88 -8.02 -17.99
CA THR A 96 -26.12 -8.61 -16.89
C THR A 96 -24.68 -8.94 -17.25
N ASN A 97 -24.43 -9.44 -18.47
CA ASN A 97 -23.15 -10.01 -18.92
C ASN A 97 -22.55 -9.30 -20.16
N HIS A 98 -23.25 -8.33 -20.76
CA HIS A 98 -22.78 -7.57 -21.92
C HIS A 98 -22.63 -6.07 -21.62
N HIS A 99 -21.57 -5.50 -22.19
CA HIS A 99 -21.11 -4.13 -21.99
C HIS A 99 -20.78 -3.52 -23.35
N ARG A 100 -21.12 -2.25 -23.60
CA ARG A 100 -20.84 -1.58 -24.88
C ARG A 100 -19.69 -0.61 -24.72
N LEU A 101 -18.63 -0.80 -25.50
CA LEU A 101 -17.52 0.12 -25.66
C LEU A 101 -17.77 0.98 -26.91
N SER A 102 -17.94 2.28 -26.73
CA SER A 102 -18.16 3.25 -27.82
C SER A 102 -16.97 4.18 -27.94
N VAL A 103 -16.46 4.35 -29.16
CA VAL A 103 -15.38 5.30 -29.50
C VAL A 103 -15.93 6.34 -30.46
N LEU A 104 -15.88 7.60 -30.05
CA LEU A 104 -16.25 8.77 -30.85
C LEU A 104 -15.01 9.27 -31.63
N PRO A 105 -15.18 9.72 -32.88
CA PRO A 105 -14.11 10.43 -33.58
C PRO A 105 -13.85 11.80 -32.94
N PRO A 106 -12.61 12.31 -32.96
CA PRO A 106 -12.23 13.55 -32.27
C PRO A 106 -12.91 14.82 -32.82
N ASP A 107 -13.42 14.80 -34.05
CA ASP A 107 -14.07 15.95 -34.71
C ASP A 107 -15.60 15.98 -34.56
N ALA A 108 -16.16 15.28 -33.56
CA ALA A 108 -17.61 15.21 -33.36
C ALA A 108 -18.19 16.46 -32.67
N ASP A 109 -18.60 17.44 -33.49
CA ASP A 109 -19.20 18.70 -33.05
C ASP A 109 -20.51 18.48 -32.24
N PRO A 110 -20.60 18.87 -30.95
CA PRO A 110 -21.71 18.51 -30.07
C PRO A 110 -23.05 19.20 -30.39
N GLY A 111 -23.07 20.11 -31.38
CA GLY A 111 -24.26 20.86 -31.80
C GLY A 111 -24.98 20.30 -33.04
N SER A 112 -24.40 19.32 -33.77
CA SER A 112 -24.96 18.85 -35.04
C SER A 112 -25.76 17.56 -34.87
N GLY A 113 -27.08 17.62 -35.04
CA GLY A 113 -28.03 16.52 -34.82
C GLY A 113 -27.99 15.38 -35.84
N ILE A 114 -26.82 15.03 -36.38
CA ILE A 114 -26.60 13.98 -37.39
C ILE A 114 -25.33 13.18 -37.03
N THR A 115 -25.31 12.55 -35.85
CA THR A 115 -24.15 11.80 -35.32
C THR A 115 -24.32 10.27 -35.38
N THR A 116 -25.04 9.75 -36.38
CA THR A 116 -25.44 8.34 -36.45
C THR A 116 -24.50 7.41 -37.25
N HIS A 117 -23.34 7.87 -37.73
CA HIS A 117 -22.57 7.12 -38.74
C HIS A 117 -21.05 6.95 -38.53
N LEU A 118 -20.44 7.51 -37.48
CA LEU A 118 -18.98 7.38 -37.25
C LEU A 118 -18.56 6.95 -35.84
N THR A 119 -19.49 6.76 -34.89
CA THR A 119 -19.18 6.16 -33.59
C THR A 119 -18.93 4.67 -33.79
N ARG A 120 -17.71 4.19 -33.49
CA ARG A 120 -17.45 2.75 -33.48
C ARG A 120 -17.91 2.16 -32.15
N GLN A 121 -18.81 1.18 -32.21
CA GLN A 121 -19.30 0.46 -31.04
C GLN A 121 -18.86 -1.00 -31.09
N VAL A 122 -18.45 -1.54 -29.95
CA VAL A 122 -18.04 -2.93 -29.76
C VAL A 122 -18.74 -3.47 -28.52
N ASP A 123 -19.39 -4.63 -28.64
CA ASP A 123 -20.09 -5.28 -27.53
C ASP A 123 -19.16 -6.33 -26.90
N LEU A 124 -18.81 -6.09 -25.63
CA LEU A 124 -17.95 -6.92 -24.80
C LEU A 124 -18.79 -7.83 -23.92
N THR A 125 -18.44 -9.10 -23.85
CA THR A 125 -18.79 -9.97 -22.73
C THR A 125 -18.08 -9.51 -21.45
N THR A 126 -18.60 -9.86 -20.29
CA THR A 126 -17.93 -9.60 -19.00
C THR A 126 -16.51 -10.17 -18.93
N VAL A 127 -16.24 -11.29 -19.61
CA VAL A 127 -14.87 -11.87 -19.66
C VAL A 127 -13.93 -10.98 -20.49
N GLN A 128 -14.35 -10.54 -21.68
CA GLN A 128 -13.58 -9.56 -22.48
C GLN A 128 -13.37 -8.24 -21.75
N LEU A 129 -14.35 -7.78 -20.96
CA LEU A 129 -14.20 -6.59 -20.13
C LEU A 129 -13.15 -6.78 -19.04
N PHE A 130 -13.15 -7.90 -18.33
CA PHE A 130 -12.13 -8.16 -17.29
C PHE A 130 -10.73 -8.31 -17.88
N ASP A 131 -10.59 -8.94 -19.06
CA ASP A 131 -9.32 -8.95 -19.79
C ASP A 131 -8.91 -7.52 -20.20
N LEU A 132 -9.84 -6.66 -20.64
CA LEU A 132 -9.51 -5.26 -20.95
C LEU A 132 -9.05 -4.48 -19.69
N VAL A 133 -9.67 -4.70 -18.53
CA VAL A 133 -9.24 -4.11 -17.25
C VAL A 133 -7.84 -4.57 -16.86
N GLU A 134 -7.60 -5.88 -16.85
CA GLU A 134 -6.29 -6.46 -16.51
C GLU A 134 -5.18 -6.01 -17.49
N ALA A 135 -5.49 -5.86 -18.78
CA ALA A 135 -4.53 -5.32 -19.76
C ALA A 135 -4.17 -3.84 -19.49
N VAL A 136 -5.13 -3.05 -19.00
CA VAL A 136 -4.90 -1.66 -18.55
C VAL A 136 -4.10 -1.61 -17.24
N ASP A 137 -4.39 -2.49 -16.29
CA ASP A 137 -3.65 -2.59 -15.03
C ASP A 137 -2.20 -3.06 -15.26
N GLN A 138 -1.96 -3.99 -16.19
CA GLN A 138 -0.62 -4.39 -16.62
C GLN A 138 0.15 -3.27 -17.31
N PHE A 139 -0.54 -2.40 -18.06
CA PHE A 139 0.07 -1.18 -18.60
C PHE A 139 0.50 -0.22 -17.45
N PHE A 140 -0.35 0.05 -16.47
CA PHE A 140 0.01 0.93 -15.34
C PHE A 140 1.09 0.32 -14.41
N ALA A 141 1.27 -1.01 -14.43
CA ALA A 141 2.38 -1.68 -13.77
C ALA A 141 3.72 -1.55 -14.54
N ASP A 142 3.70 -1.20 -15.83
CA ASP A 142 4.89 -1.04 -16.67
C ASP A 142 5.46 0.39 -16.57
N THR A 143 6.29 0.63 -15.55
CA THR A 143 6.92 1.93 -15.28
C THR A 143 7.86 2.44 -16.38
N GLN A 144 8.07 1.68 -17.46
CA GLN A 144 8.90 2.06 -18.61
C GLN A 144 8.07 2.50 -19.83
N THR A 145 6.74 2.48 -19.75
CA THR A 145 5.86 2.77 -20.88
C THR A 145 4.90 3.88 -20.49
N LEU A 146 5.13 5.06 -21.07
CA LEU A 146 4.41 6.31 -20.78
C LEU A 146 4.36 6.68 -19.28
N PRO A 147 5.51 6.83 -18.59
CA PRO A 147 5.54 7.14 -17.16
C PRO A 147 4.84 8.47 -16.78
N ASP A 148 4.64 9.37 -17.74
CA ASP A 148 3.90 10.63 -17.55
C ASP A 148 2.36 10.42 -17.54
N LEU A 149 1.86 9.29 -18.04
CA LEU A 149 0.43 8.97 -18.06
C LEU A 149 0.01 8.38 -16.71
N SER A 150 -0.73 9.17 -15.93
CA SER A 150 -1.16 8.81 -14.58
C SER A 150 -2.68 8.86 -14.43
N LEU A 151 -3.28 7.74 -14.04
CA LEU A 151 -4.74 7.63 -13.91
C LEU A 151 -5.20 8.20 -12.56
N HIS A 152 -5.85 9.36 -12.62
CA HIS A 152 -6.34 10.09 -11.46
C HIS A 152 -7.67 9.51 -10.96
N VAL A 153 -7.64 8.35 -10.28
CA VAL A 153 -8.82 7.78 -9.61
C VAL A 153 -9.24 8.65 -8.43
N ALA A 154 -10.27 9.48 -8.62
CA ALA A 154 -10.94 10.15 -7.52
C ALA A 154 -11.98 9.21 -6.87
N PRO A 155 -11.97 9.02 -5.53
CA PRO A 155 -13.01 8.24 -4.86
C PRO A 155 -14.40 8.84 -5.10
N LEU A 156 -15.34 8.03 -5.61
CA LEU A 156 -16.73 8.46 -5.84
C LEU A 156 -17.33 9.04 -4.54
N ALA A 157 -17.73 10.31 -4.59
CA ALA A 157 -18.27 10.97 -3.43
C ALA A 157 -19.68 10.45 -3.12
N LYS A 158 -20.01 10.28 -1.84
CA LYS A 158 -21.30 9.72 -1.36
C LYS A 158 -22.55 10.43 -1.90
N ARG A 159 -22.42 11.64 -2.46
CA ARG A 159 -23.51 12.42 -3.08
C ARG A 159 -23.88 11.94 -4.50
N ASP A 160 -22.94 11.31 -5.19
CA ASP A 160 -23.05 10.86 -6.58
C ASP A 160 -23.44 9.37 -6.67
N VAL A 161 -23.72 8.75 -5.51
CA VAL A 161 -24.06 7.35 -5.32
C VAL A 161 -25.57 7.16 -5.40
N ARG A 162 -26.09 6.52 -6.46
CA ARG A 162 -27.47 6.03 -6.45
C ARG A 162 -27.50 4.56 -6.02
N SER A 163 -27.98 4.30 -4.81
CA SER A 163 -28.34 2.94 -4.36
C SER A 163 -29.33 2.34 -5.36
N SER A 164 -28.94 1.22 -5.98
CA SER A 164 -29.71 0.57 -7.04
C SER A 164 -30.71 -0.47 -6.49
N ASP A 165 -31.42 -0.12 -5.42
CA ASP A 165 -32.56 -0.89 -4.91
C ASP A 165 -33.89 -0.22 -5.30
N PRO A 166 -34.83 -0.94 -5.95
CA PRO A 166 -36.19 -0.44 -6.10
C PRO A 166 -36.86 -0.43 -4.72
N VAL A 167 -37.23 0.77 -4.25
CA VAL A 167 -37.96 1.01 -2.99
C VAL A 167 -39.41 0.50 -3.11
N VAL A 168 -39.58 -0.82 -3.23
CA VAL A 168 -40.86 -1.52 -3.38
C VAL A 168 -40.82 -2.87 -2.65
N LYS A 169 -40.30 -2.91 -1.40
CA LYS A 169 -40.61 -3.96 -0.39
C LYS A 169 -40.13 -3.72 1.05
N GLN A 170 -39.91 -2.46 1.45
CA GLN A 170 -39.62 -2.14 2.86
C GLN A 170 -40.57 -1.06 3.41
N ALA A 171 -41.86 -1.35 3.33
CA ALA A 171 -42.89 -0.71 4.14
C ALA A 171 -43.56 -1.79 5.02
N VAL A 172 -43.79 -1.46 6.30
CA VAL A 172 -44.28 -2.35 7.38
C VAL A 172 -43.20 -3.35 7.84
N PRO A 173 -42.79 -3.37 9.14
CA PRO A 173 -43.60 -3.02 10.31
C PRO A 173 -43.11 -1.79 11.09
N ALA A 174 -43.75 -0.64 10.86
CA ALA A 174 -43.79 0.49 11.79
C ALA A 174 -45.21 0.68 12.37
N VAL A 175 -45.88 -0.43 12.71
CA VAL A 175 -47.30 -0.47 13.15
C VAL A 175 -47.44 -1.03 14.58
N LEU A 176 -46.33 -1.29 15.28
CA LEU A 176 -46.28 -1.78 16.66
C LEU A 176 -45.57 -0.81 17.62
N GLY A 177 -45.59 0.49 17.31
CA GLY A 177 -44.91 1.55 18.09
C GLY A 177 -45.81 2.68 18.60
N ALA A 178 -47.12 2.65 18.34
CA ALA A 178 -48.03 3.78 18.63
C ALA A 178 -48.81 3.67 19.96
N SER A 179 -48.69 2.56 20.69
CA SER A 179 -49.46 2.28 21.92
C SER A 179 -48.62 2.32 23.22
N GLY A 180 -47.31 2.60 23.13
CA GLY A 180 -46.41 2.64 24.30
C GLY A 180 -46.17 4.03 24.91
N LEU A 181 -46.43 5.12 24.17
CA LEU A 181 -45.99 6.47 24.56
C LEU A 181 -47.06 7.29 25.34
N ALA A 182 -48.25 6.73 25.57
CA ALA A 182 -49.30 7.40 26.33
C ALA A 182 -49.12 7.33 27.87
N LEU A 183 -48.40 6.32 28.38
CA LEU A 183 -48.27 6.08 29.83
C LEU A 183 -47.01 6.71 30.48
N ALA A 184 -45.98 7.02 29.70
CA ALA A 184 -44.76 7.65 30.23
C ALA A 184 -44.95 9.13 30.61
N ALA A 185 -45.88 9.83 29.97
CA ALA A 185 -46.12 11.27 30.20
C ALA A 185 -46.67 11.59 31.59
N ILE A 186 -47.36 10.65 32.24
CA ILE A 186 -47.93 10.85 33.59
C ILE A 186 -46.84 10.78 34.67
N ALA A 187 -45.81 9.97 34.48
CA ALA A 187 -44.75 9.75 35.48
C ALA A 187 -43.84 10.99 35.68
N PHE A 188 -43.58 11.76 34.61
CA PHE A 188 -42.71 12.94 34.69
C PHE A 188 -43.41 14.20 35.23
N PHE A 189 -44.75 14.23 35.32
CA PHE A 189 -45.48 15.40 35.84
C PHE A 189 -45.28 15.61 37.36
N PHE A 190 -44.90 14.57 38.11
CA PHE A 190 -44.70 14.62 39.57
C PHE A 190 -43.24 14.80 40.01
N ILE A 191 -42.30 14.99 39.08
CA ILE A 191 -40.89 15.25 39.42
C ILE A 191 -40.64 16.76 39.42
N PRO A 192 -40.30 17.39 40.57
CA PRO A 192 -39.98 18.82 40.61
C PRO A 192 -38.78 19.14 39.71
N THR A 193 -38.93 20.12 38.82
CA THR A 193 -37.87 20.54 37.91
C THR A 193 -36.68 21.15 38.69
N PRO A 194 -35.46 20.60 38.58
CA PRO A 194 -34.30 21.16 39.28
C PRO A 194 -33.91 22.53 38.72
N GLN A 195 -33.74 23.50 39.60
CA GLN A 195 -33.30 24.86 39.26
C GLN A 195 -31.84 24.88 38.80
N VAL A 196 -31.60 25.25 37.55
CA VAL A 196 -30.25 25.46 37.01
C VAL A 196 -29.74 26.84 37.45
N ARG A 197 -28.79 26.90 38.37
CA ARG A 197 -28.01 28.13 38.60
C ARG A 197 -27.05 28.34 37.42
N GLN A 198 -27.22 29.45 36.71
CA GLN A 198 -26.21 29.94 35.77
C GLN A 198 -25.05 30.57 36.57
N PRO A 199 -23.78 30.26 36.25
CA PRO A 199 -22.65 30.98 36.80
C PRO A 199 -22.59 32.42 36.24
N ASP A 200 -22.69 33.42 37.11
CA ASP A 200 -22.46 34.83 36.78
C ASP A 200 -20.97 35.12 36.59
N GLU A 201 -20.40 34.73 35.45
CA GLU A 201 -19.23 35.44 34.91
C GLU A 201 -19.08 35.24 33.40
N LEU A 202 -19.12 36.36 32.67
CA LEU A 202 -18.60 36.65 31.31
C LEU A 202 -19.53 37.64 30.57
N VAL A 203 -19.64 38.87 31.12
CA VAL A 203 -20.17 40.03 30.38
C VAL A 203 -18.96 40.86 29.91
N PRO A 204 -18.61 40.86 28.61
CA PRO A 204 -17.55 41.72 28.10
C PRO A 204 -18.02 43.17 28.07
N LYS A 205 -17.56 43.99 29.02
CA LYS A 205 -17.93 45.40 29.09
C LYS A 205 -16.97 46.24 28.27
N ALA A 206 -17.37 46.57 27.05
CA ALA A 206 -16.73 47.64 26.29
C ALA A 206 -17.00 49.00 26.95
N ASN A 207 -15.99 49.88 27.00
CA ASN A 207 -16.20 51.33 26.95
C ASN A 207 -14.90 52.09 26.64
N THR A 208 -15.07 53.33 26.18
CA THR A 208 -14.12 54.07 25.34
C THR A 208 -13.65 55.38 25.99
N THR A 209 -12.32 55.55 26.10
CA THR A 209 -11.55 56.82 25.94
C THR A 209 -11.70 58.02 26.92
N SER A 210 -10.52 58.48 27.41
CA SER A 210 -10.05 59.88 27.62
C SER A 210 -9.95 60.59 29.00
N SER A 211 -8.80 61.31 29.11
CA SER A 211 -8.52 62.63 29.72
C SER A 211 -7.99 62.83 31.17
N THR A 212 -6.65 62.89 31.27
CA THR A 212 -5.77 63.97 31.85
C THR A 212 -5.99 64.63 33.23
N THR A 213 -4.97 64.52 34.12
CA THR A 213 -4.18 65.60 34.84
C THR A 213 -3.27 64.95 35.92
N GLY A 214 -2.05 65.40 36.29
CA GLY A 214 -1.06 66.33 35.71
C GLY A 214 0.23 66.53 36.58
N THR A 215 1.40 66.74 35.95
CA THR A 215 2.52 67.69 36.35
C THR A 215 3.38 67.40 37.65
N PRO A 216 4.61 67.98 37.87
CA PRO A 216 5.91 67.44 37.37
C PRO A 216 7.17 67.45 38.34
N SER A 217 8.30 66.82 37.91
CA SER A 217 9.75 67.21 38.07
C SER A 217 10.42 67.46 39.45
N PRO A 218 11.77 67.66 39.54
CA PRO A 218 12.92 67.18 38.73
C PRO A 218 14.14 66.67 39.57
N SER A 219 15.22 66.17 38.95
CA SER A 219 16.63 66.69 39.09
C SER A 219 17.66 65.84 38.31
N ALA A 220 18.88 66.36 38.09
CA ALA A 220 19.83 65.92 37.05
C ALA A 220 21.28 65.58 37.54
N SER A 221 22.08 65.09 36.59
CA SER A 221 23.47 64.55 36.64
C SER A 221 24.60 65.63 36.82
N PRO A 222 25.89 65.38 36.43
CA PRO A 222 26.95 64.44 36.86
C PRO A 222 28.19 65.22 37.43
N PRO A 223 29.51 64.84 37.36
CA PRO A 223 30.32 64.68 36.12
C PRO A 223 31.53 63.68 36.13
N THR A 224 32.24 63.63 34.99
CA THR A 224 33.46 62.84 34.62
C THR A 224 34.79 63.47 35.10
N PRO A 225 35.95 62.76 35.03
CA PRO A 225 36.88 62.85 33.86
C PRO A 225 37.69 61.54 33.58
N ALA A 226 38.83 61.53 32.85
CA ALA A 226 39.04 61.71 31.40
C ALA A 226 40.51 61.35 30.98
N ALA A 227 40.79 61.18 29.67
CA ALA A 227 42.11 61.07 29.00
C ALA A 227 43.02 59.82 29.30
N SER A 228 43.90 59.30 28.42
CA SER A 228 44.07 59.39 26.95
C SER A 228 45.05 58.31 26.39
N SER A 229 44.81 57.85 25.15
CA SER A 229 45.75 57.38 24.10
C SER A 229 46.92 56.39 24.37
N SER A 230 46.90 55.22 23.70
CA SER A 230 47.97 54.72 22.79
C SER A 230 47.59 53.40 22.08
N SER A 231 48.21 53.11 20.92
CA SER A 231 47.92 51.97 20.00
C SER A 231 48.99 51.88 18.90
N PRO A 232 49.11 50.80 18.08
CA PRO A 232 48.80 49.37 18.23
C PRO A 232 50.15 48.59 18.28
N PRO A 233 50.51 47.50 17.54
CA PRO A 233 49.79 46.36 16.90
C PRO A 233 50.34 44.94 17.32
N SER A 234 49.51 43.88 17.39
CA SER A 234 49.34 42.77 16.40
C SER A 234 50.30 41.56 16.53
N PRO A 235 49.90 40.29 16.21
CA PRO A 235 48.55 39.67 16.23
C PRO A 235 48.51 38.29 16.95
N SER A 236 47.30 37.77 17.23
CA SER A 236 46.76 36.54 16.59
C SER A 236 45.62 35.86 17.38
N ALA A 237 44.63 35.33 16.64
CA ALA A 237 43.63 34.33 17.03
C ALA A 237 42.77 34.55 18.31
N SER A 238 41.52 35.02 18.11
CA SER A 238 40.37 34.52 18.86
C SER A 238 39.10 34.58 18.01
N ALA A 239 38.25 33.56 18.11
CA ALA A 239 37.10 33.35 17.23
C ALA A 239 35.84 34.13 17.67
N THR A 240 35.07 34.59 16.69
CA THR A 240 33.77 35.26 16.91
C THR A 240 32.69 34.25 17.30
N PRO A 241 31.74 34.58 18.21
CA PRO A 241 30.62 33.71 18.53
C PRO A 241 29.61 33.64 17.37
N ALA A 242 29.28 32.43 16.92
CA ALA A 242 28.16 32.22 16.00
C ALA A 242 26.81 32.28 16.75
N PRO A 243 25.74 32.81 16.12
CA PRO A 243 24.44 32.96 16.76
C PRO A 243 23.80 31.60 17.09
N GLN A 244 23.00 31.57 18.16
CA GLN A 244 22.29 30.39 18.64
C GLN A 244 21.35 29.85 17.56
N SER A 245 21.65 28.65 17.05
CA SER A 245 20.77 27.94 16.13
C SER A 245 19.52 27.46 16.88
N SER A 246 18.36 27.94 16.46
CA SER A 246 17.06 27.48 16.93
C SER A 246 16.88 26.00 16.63
N ALA A 247 16.39 25.24 17.61
CA ALA A 247 16.13 23.82 17.46
C ALA A 247 15.19 23.55 16.27
N PRO A 248 15.47 22.57 15.40
CA PRO A 248 14.55 22.19 14.35
C PRO A 248 13.32 21.53 14.97
N THR A 249 12.17 22.18 14.83
CA THR A 249 10.85 21.54 14.98
C THR A 249 10.83 20.24 14.18
N ALA A 250 10.25 19.18 14.74
CA ALA A 250 10.19 17.87 14.10
C ALA A 250 9.39 17.92 12.78
N THR A 251 10.09 18.13 11.66
CA THR A 251 9.54 18.03 10.32
C THR A 251 9.11 16.59 10.09
N GLN A 252 7.80 16.36 9.99
CA GLN A 252 7.25 15.05 9.66
C GLN A 252 7.85 14.54 8.35
N PRO A 253 8.31 13.28 8.27
CA PRO A 253 8.98 12.77 7.08
C PRO A 253 8.05 12.78 5.87
N ASP A 254 8.56 13.28 4.76
CA ASP A 254 7.88 13.35 3.47
C ASP A 254 7.76 11.93 2.88
N LEU A 255 6.55 11.37 2.95
CA LEU A 255 6.26 10.01 2.50
C LEU A 255 6.59 9.79 1.02
N THR A 256 6.51 10.83 0.17
CA THR A 256 6.81 10.70 -1.26
C THR A 256 8.30 10.49 -1.51
N LYS A 257 9.16 11.27 -0.83
CA LYS A 257 10.61 11.11 -0.87
C LYS A 257 11.04 9.78 -0.26
N LEU A 258 10.34 9.34 0.79
CA LEU A 258 10.57 8.06 1.45
C LEU A 258 10.26 6.87 0.52
N GLU A 259 9.20 6.98 -0.29
CA GLU A 259 8.87 6.02 -1.33
C GLU A 259 9.88 6.03 -2.49
N SER A 260 10.34 7.21 -2.93
CA SER A 260 11.44 7.31 -3.91
C SER A 260 12.70 6.62 -3.41
N ALA A 261 13.08 6.81 -2.14
CA ALA A 261 14.23 6.13 -1.53
C ALA A 261 14.06 4.60 -1.48
N LEU A 262 12.87 4.10 -1.16
CA LEU A 262 12.56 2.66 -1.15
C LEU A 262 12.56 2.00 -2.55
N THR A 263 12.50 2.79 -3.62
CA THR A 263 12.34 2.32 -5.00
C THR A 263 13.59 2.54 -5.84
N ALA A 264 14.38 3.59 -5.57
CA ALA A 264 15.61 3.91 -6.28
C ALA A 264 16.87 3.24 -5.71
N ALA A 265 16.84 2.81 -4.44
CA ALA A 265 17.97 2.14 -3.81
C ALA A 265 18.16 0.71 -4.35
N PRO A 266 19.41 0.25 -4.59
CA PRO A 266 19.71 -1.15 -4.88
C PRO A 266 19.22 -2.07 -3.76
N GLU A 267 19.09 -3.38 -4.02
CA GLU A 267 18.68 -4.32 -2.98
C GLU A 267 19.85 -5.13 -2.39
N ILE A 268 19.83 -5.39 -1.09
CA ILE A 268 20.67 -6.40 -0.45
C ILE A 268 20.09 -7.78 -0.78
N THR A 269 20.83 -8.58 -1.54
CA THR A 269 20.40 -9.91 -2.01
C THR A 269 21.01 -11.09 -1.25
N ASP A 270 21.98 -10.86 -0.35
CA ASP A 270 22.62 -11.91 0.44
C ASP A 270 21.65 -12.44 1.53
N PRO A 271 21.25 -13.73 1.48
CA PRO A 271 20.29 -14.30 2.43
C PRO A 271 20.78 -14.27 3.89
N ALA A 272 22.08 -14.33 4.15
CA ALA A 272 22.63 -14.27 5.50
C ALA A 272 22.53 -12.84 6.08
N GLN A 273 22.81 -11.83 5.25
CA GLN A 273 22.59 -10.42 5.60
C GLN A 273 21.10 -10.11 5.81
N ILE A 274 20.22 -10.57 4.91
CA ILE A 274 18.77 -10.39 5.05
C ILE A 274 18.26 -10.98 6.37
N GLN A 275 18.65 -12.21 6.73
CA GLN A 275 18.23 -12.79 8.02
C GLN A 275 18.79 -12.04 9.24
N THR A 276 20.02 -11.53 9.16
CA THR A 276 20.64 -10.76 10.23
C THR A 276 19.92 -9.43 10.44
N LEU A 277 19.67 -8.70 9.35
CA LEU A 277 18.93 -7.43 9.33
C LEU A 277 17.47 -7.62 9.75
N GLN A 278 16.81 -8.71 9.37
CA GLN A 278 15.46 -9.07 9.83
C GLN A 278 15.39 -9.18 11.37
N LYS A 279 16.36 -9.88 11.98
CA LYS A 279 16.45 -10.04 13.44
C LYS A 279 16.72 -8.71 14.14
N GLN A 280 17.67 -7.92 13.62
CA GLN A 280 18.00 -6.61 14.15
C GLN A 280 16.80 -5.66 14.10
N LEU A 281 16.13 -5.56 12.95
CA LEU A 281 14.92 -4.75 12.78
C LEU A 281 13.80 -5.21 13.73
N GLY A 282 13.56 -6.52 13.86
CA GLY A 282 12.58 -7.06 14.79
C GLY A 282 12.84 -6.66 16.24
N SER A 283 14.08 -6.81 16.71
CA SER A 283 14.48 -6.41 18.07
C SER A 283 14.37 -4.90 18.28
N GLN A 284 14.79 -4.09 17.30
CA GLN A 284 14.73 -2.63 17.37
C GLN A 284 13.29 -2.10 17.43
N LEU A 285 12.40 -2.67 16.62
CA LEU A 285 10.98 -2.32 16.62
C LEU A 285 10.28 -2.74 17.91
N ASP A 286 10.54 -3.95 18.41
CA ASP A 286 9.98 -4.44 19.67
C ASP A 286 10.45 -3.56 20.85
N GLN A 287 11.75 -3.25 20.94
CA GLN A 287 12.30 -2.39 21.98
C GLN A 287 11.75 -0.96 21.91
N ALA A 288 11.59 -0.38 20.71
CA ALA A 288 11.13 0.99 20.52
C ALA A 288 9.61 1.16 20.72
N TRP A 289 8.80 0.13 20.45
CA TRP A 289 7.35 0.23 20.54
C TRP A 289 6.85 0.10 21.98
N LYS A 290 6.71 1.25 22.66
CA LYS A 290 6.22 1.31 24.05
C LYS A 290 4.70 1.30 24.19
N ASN A 291 3.96 1.94 23.28
CA ASN A 291 2.50 2.09 23.37
C ASN A 291 1.75 1.03 22.53
N ARG A 292 1.95 -0.24 22.87
CA ARG A 292 1.49 -1.37 22.04
C ARG A 292 -0.02 -1.59 22.04
N THR A 293 -0.71 -1.09 23.06
CA THR A 293 -2.17 -1.21 23.25
C THR A 293 -2.98 -0.11 22.56
N ALA A 294 -2.33 0.86 21.90
CA ALA A 294 -3.02 1.95 21.21
C ALA A 294 -3.72 1.52 19.91
N ILE A 295 -3.24 0.46 19.27
CA ILE A 295 -3.72 0.01 17.96
C ILE A 295 -4.85 -1.01 18.11
N LYS A 296 -5.91 -0.85 17.33
CA LYS A 296 -7.13 -1.68 17.36
C LYS A 296 -7.23 -2.68 16.20
N GLN A 297 -6.32 -2.57 15.25
CA GLN A 297 -6.26 -3.34 14.01
C GLN A 297 -4.78 -3.49 13.63
N ASP A 298 -4.46 -4.52 12.87
CA ASP A 298 -3.09 -4.78 12.43
C ASP A 298 -2.63 -3.72 11.42
N LEU A 299 -1.46 -3.15 11.65
CA LEU A 299 -0.86 -2.12 10.81
C LEU A 299 0.29 -2.73 10.00
N VAL A 300 0.17 -2.74 8.67
CA VAL A 300 1.15 -3.38 7.78
C VAL A 300 1.96 -2.33 7.03
N TYR A 301 3.29 -2.40 7.13
CA TYR A 301 4.23 -1.48 6.49
C TYR A 301 5.26 -2.23 5.64
N ARG A 302 5.67 -1.63 4.52
CA ARG A 302 6.94 -1.91 3.84
C ARG A 302 8.02 -1.07 4.52
N VAL A 303 9.16 -1.62 4.87
CA VAL A 303 10.26 -0.94 5.56
C VAL A 303 11.58 -1.23 4.85
N GLY A 304 12.33 -0.19 4.50
CA GLY A 304 13.65 -0.28 3.88
C GLY A 304 14.76 -0.03 4.91
N VAL A 305 15.76 -0.92 4.92
CA VAL A 305 16.84 -0.95 5.93
C VAL A 305 18.20 -1.12 5.25
N VAL A 306 19.17 -0.27 5.56
CA VAL A 306 20.54 -0.35 5.02
C VAL A 306 21.39 -1.43 5.73
N LYS A 307 22.63 -1.63 5.28
CA LYS A 307 23.54 -2.68 5.80
C LYS A 307 23.83 -2.55 7.30
N ASP A 308 23.85 -1.33 7.83
CA ASP A 308 24.05 -1.08 9.27
C ASP A 308 22.77 -1.32 10.11
N GLY A 309 21.65 -1.68 9.47
CA GLY A 309 20.36 -1.91 10.13
C GLY A 309 19.56 -0.64 10.44
N ALA A 310 19.99 0.52 9.97
CA ALA A 310 19.23 1.76 10.08
C ALA A 310 18.02 1.77 9.12
N VAL A 311 16.86 2.24 9.59
CA VAL A 311 15.64 2.34 8.77
C VAL A 311 15.70 3.61 7.93
N VAL A 312 15.90 3.49 6.61
CA VAL A 312 15.94 4.64 5.70
C VAL A 312 14.57 5.01 5.13
N GLY A 313 13.57 4.16 5.29
CA GLY A 313 12.21 4.51 4.92
C GLY A 313 11.14 3.48 5.25
N TYR A 314 9.88 3.91 5.22
CA TYR A 314 8.73 3.04 5.37
C TYR A 314 7.53 3.54 4.54
N LYS A 315 6.64 2.62 4.14
CA LYS A 315 5.38 2.91 3.45
C LYS A 315 4.24 2.11 4.07
N PRO A 316 3.12 2.73 4.51
CA PRO A 316 1.93 2.00 4.93
C PRO A 316 1.33 1.23 3.74
N SER A 317 0.88 0.00 3.98
CA SER A 317 0.34 -0.89 2.94
C SER A 317 -1.11 -1.33 3.17
N ASN A 318 -1.71 -0.98 4.31
CA ASN A 318 -3.15 -1.12 4.56
C ASN A 318 -3.77 0.18 5.12
N PRO A 319 -5.09 0.38 5.03
CA PRO A 319 -5.75 1.63 5.44
C PRO A 319 -5.52 1.99 6.91
N ALA A 320 -5.49 0.98 7.79
CA ALA A 320 -5.22 1.19 9.21
C ALA A 320 -3.82 1.82 9.43
N ALA A 321 -2.78 1.26 8.78
CA ALA A 321 -1.42 1.79 8.86
C ALA A 321 -1.28 3.24 8.39
N PHE A 322 -2.11 3.68 7.44
CA PHE A 322 -2.09 5.07 6.94
C PHE A 322 -2.56 6.06 8.02
N THR A 323 -3.59 5.70 8.80
CA THR A 323 -4.13 6.55 9.88
C THR A 323 -3.35 6.46 11.20
N ALA A 324 -2.67 5.34 11.44
CA ALA A 324 -2.05 5.03 12.72
C ALA A 324 -0.50 5.07 12.72
N VAL A 325 0.13 5.69 11.71
CA VAL A 325 1.61 5.82 11.60
C VAL A 325 2.25 6.28 12.91
N GLN A 326 1.69 7.31 13.54
CA GLN A 326 2.19 7.91 14.79
C GLN A 326 2.01 7.02 16.04
N GLN A 327 1.33 5.88 15.92
CA GLN A 327 1.19 4.86 16.98
C GLN A 327 2.27 3.77 16.88
N THR A 328 3.11 3.81 15.84
CA THR A 328 4.25 2.92 15.62
C THR A 328 5.57 3.62 15.95
N PRO A 329 6.67 2.89 16.23
CA PRO A 329 7.99 3.49 16.41
C PRO A 329 8.63 3.95 15.10
N LEU A 330 8.10 3.59 13.93
CA LEU A 330 8.74 3.82 12.62
C LEU A 330 9.16 5.28 12.36
N PRO A 331 8.37 6.32 12.69
CA PRO A 331 8.79 7.72 12.49
C PRO A 331 10.05 8.09 13.28
N ASN A 332 10.25 7.48 14.45
CA ASN A 332 11.36 7.79 15.36
C ASN A 332 12.63 6.96 15.08
N LEU A 333 12.50 5.90 14.28
CA LEU A 333 13.63 5.04 13.87
C LEU A 333 14.20 5.44 12.50
N LEU A 334 13.60 6.46 11.88
CA LEU A 334 13.94 6.92 10.55
C LEU A 334 15.31 7.62 10.54
N TYR A 335 16.24 7.07 9.78
CA TYR A 335 17.55 7.67 9.56
C TYR A 335 17.44 8.83 8.56
N ILE A 336 17.64 10.04 9.07
CA ILE A 336 17.77 11.24 8.26
C ILE A 336 19.28 11.54 8.15
N PRO A 337 19.93 11.37 6.98
CA PRO A 337 21.33 11.74 6.82
C PRO A 337 21.52 13.23 7.04
N ALA A 338 22.66 13.62 7.60
CA ALA A 338 22.97 15.00 7.92
C ALA A 338 22.92 15.89 6.66
N THR A 339 22.36 17.09 6.82
CA THR A 339 22.11 18.05 5.73
C THR A 339 23.40 18.36 4.96
N GLY A 340 23.52 17.86 3.73
CA GLY A 340 24.69 18.09 2.86
C GLY A 340 25.33 16.81 2.30
N SER A 341 25.00 15.63 2.83
CA SER A 341 25.34 14.37 2.14
C SER A 341 24.43 14.18 0.91
N PRO A 342 24.96 13.74 -0.25
CA PRO A 342 24.10 13.27 -1.33
C PRO A 342 23.28 12.05 -0.85
N PRO A 343 22.12 11.75 -1.47
CA PRO A 343 21.44 10.48 -1.22
C PRO A 343 22.34 9.36 -1.73
N THR A 344 23.17 8.82 -0.85
CA THR A 344 24.01 7.67 -1.15
C THR A 344 23.06 6.53 -1.52
N SER A 345 23.16 6.05 -2.75
CA SER A 345 22.34 4.95 -3.26
C SER A 345 22.83 3.63 -2.66
N GLU A 346 22.68 3.52 -1.35
CA GLU A 346 23.12 2.39 -0.56
C GLU A 346 22.14 1.22 -0.75
N PRO A 347 22.63 -0.02 -0.92
CA PRO A 347 21.74 -1.16 -1.02
C PRO A 347 20.92 -1.34 0.27
N ILE A 348 19.60 -1.50 0.11
CA ILE A 348 18.64 -1.74 1.20
C ILE A 348 18.09 -3.16 1.16
N ALA A 349 17.90 -3.78 2.33
CA ALA A 349 17.00 -4.90 2.48
C ALA A 349 15.59 -4.37 2.76
N GLN A 350 14.57 -5.05 2.22
CA GLN A 350 13.18 -4.61 2.37
C GLN A 350 12.37 -5.65 3.14
N TYR A 351 11.56 -5.18 4.10
CA TYR A 351 10.75 -6.01 4.98
C TYR A 351 9.28 -5.60 4.96
N LYS A 352 8.39 -6.59 5.05
CA LYS A 352 7.01 -6.43 5.48
C LYS A 352 6.98 -6.52 7.00
N VAL A 353 6.57 -5.43 7.64
CA VAL A 353 6.45 -5.29 9.10
C VAL A 353 4.97 -5.22 9.45
N VAL A 354 4.53 -6.04 10.41
CA VAL A 354 3.17 -6.05 10.92
C VAL A 354 3.19 -5.69 12.40
N PHE A 355 2.51 -4.61 12.78
CA PHE A 355 2.18 -4.30 14.17
C PHE A 355 0.77 -4.80 14.43
N THR A 356 0.64 -5.88 15.19
CA THR A 356 -0.66 -6.53 15.44
C THR A 356 -1.42 -5.88 16.59
N ALA A 357 -2.76 -5.91 16.55
CA ALA A 357 -3.62 -5.44 17.64
C ALA A 357 -3.36 -6.16 18.98
N ALA A 358 -2.68 -7.32 18.97
CA ALA A 358 -2.20 -8.04 20.15
C ALA A 358 -0.93 -7.43 20.79
N GLY A 359 -0.38 -6.35 20.23
CA GLY A 359 0.85 -5.70 20.72
C GLY A 359 2.14 -6.44 20.32
N VAL A 360 2.09 -7.20 19.22
CA VAL A 360 3.22 -7.98 18.70
C VAL A 360 3.71 -7.39 17.38
N VAL A 361 5.04 -7.23 17.23
CA VAL A 361 5.67 -6.96 15.95
C VAL A 361 6.06 -8.28 15.28
N ASP A 362 5.72 -8.43 14.01
CA ASP A 362 6.28 -9.45 13.13
C ASP A 362 6.99 -8.80 11.95
N VAL A 363 8.19 -9.31 11.65
CA VAL A 363 9.05 -8.83 10.56
C VAL A 363 9.35 -10.01 9.64
N MET A 364 9.00 -9.86 8.37
CA MET A 364 9.19 -10.84 7.31
C MET A 364 9.80 -10.15 6.08
N PRO A 365 10.62 -10.82 5.25
CA PRO A 365 11.13 -10.23 4.02
C PRO A 365 9.99 -9.68 3.13
N TRP A 366 10.16 -8.50 2.54
CA TRP A 366 9.13 -7.85 1.72
C TRP A 366 8.85 -8.67 0.46
N ARG A 367 9.92 -9.13 -0.18
CA ARG A 367 9.84 -10.27 -1.08
C ARG A 367 9.80 -11.53 -0.22
N GLU A 368 8.62 -12.14 -0.07
CA GLU A 368 8.61 -13.62 -0.04
C GLU A 368 9.46 -14.05 -1.25
N ALA A 369 10.41 -14.97 -1.08
CA ALA A 369 11.43 -15.24 -2.09
C ALA A 369 10.81 -15.86 -3.37
N VAL A 370 10.29 -15.00 -4.25
CA VAL A 370 9.84 -15.34 -5.60
C VAL A 370 11.09 -15.67 -6.39
N ALA A 371 11.39 -16.96 -6.44
CA ALA A 371 12.51 -17.51 -7.17
C ALA A 371 13.88 -16.86 -6.87
N SER A 372 14.52 -17.30 -5.78
CA SER A 372 15.70 -18.10 -6.11
C SER A 372 15.16 -19.33 -6.85
N PRO A 373 15.49 -19.58 -8.14
CA PRO A 373 15.41 -20.95 -8.60
C PRO A 373 16.18 -21.77 -7.56
N LEU A 374 15.55 -22.81 -7.02
CA LEU A 374 16.25 -23.78 -6.19
C LEU A 374 17.14 -24.55 -7.15
N THR A 375 18.30 -23.96 -7.45
CA THR A 375 19.17 -24.34 -8.57
C THR A 375 19.68 -25.76 -8.33
N GLY A 376 19.10 -26.71 -9.08
CA GLY A 376 19.37 -28.14 -8.90
C GLY A 376 18.30 -28.94 -8.16
N ILE A 377 17.08 -28.43 -7.92
CA ILE A 377 15.93 -29.28 -7.57
C ILE A 377 15.03 -29.50 -8.77
N THR A 378 14.47 -30.71 -8.88
CA THR A 378 13.28 -30.95 -9.69
C THR A 378 12.06 -30.64 -8.81
N GLU A 379 11.31 -29.58 -9.10
CA GLU A 379 10.09 -29.27 -8.35
C GLU A 379 8.88 -29.97 -8.97
N ILE A 380 8.07 -30.64 -8.14
CA ILE A 380 6.76 -31.18 -8.55
C ILE A 380 5.80 -29.99 -8.65
N THR A 381 5.55 -29.54 -9.87
CA THR A 381 4.60 -28.47 -10.20
C THR A 381 3.24 -28.98 -10.71
N ASP A 382 3.09 -30.31 -10.89
CA ASP A 382 1.85 -30.92 -11.36
C ASP A 382 0.70 -30.74 -10.35
N ALA A 383 -0.38 -30.09 -10.79
CA ALA A 383 -1.50 -29.74 -9.92
C ALA A 383 -2.25 -30.96 -9.36
N ALA A 384 -2.30 -32.08 -10.10
CA ALA A 384 -2.95 -33.30 -9.62
C ALA A 384 -2.11 -33.98 -8.53
N GLN A 385 -0.79 -34.05 -8.70
CA GLN A 385 0.13 -34.53 -7.67
C GLN A 385 0.11 -33.64 -6.42
N ILE A 386 0.19 -32.31 -6.58
CA ILE A 386 0.11 -31.37 -5.45
C ILE A 386 -1.20 -31.57 -4.66
N LYS A 387 -2.34 -31.70 -5.36
CA LYS A 387 -3.66 -31.93 -4.75
C LYS A 387 -3.78 -33.26 -4.00
N VAL A 388 -2.99 -34.27 -4.35
CA VAL A 388 -2.89 -35.56 -3.63
C VAL A 388 -1.91 -35.49 -2.46
N LEU A 389 -0.81 -34.74 -2.60
CA LEU A 389 0.24 -34.62 -1.59
C LEU A 389 -0.18 -33.70 -0.42
N GLN A 390 -0.93 -32.63 -0.68
CA GLN A 390 -1.38 -31.67 0.36
C GLN A 390 -2.15 -32.33 1.53
N PRO A 391 -3.22 -33.13 1.30
CA PRO A 391 -3.94 -33.78 2.41
C PRO A 391 -3.06 -34.83 3.11
N ARG A 392 -2.22 -35.57 2.39
CA ARG A 392 -1.29 -36.55 3.01
C ARG A 392 -0.30 -35.87 3.96
N LEU A 393 0.25 -34.71 3.57
CA LEU A 393 1.13 -33.93 4.42
C LEU A 393 0.39 -33.43 5.67
N TYR A 394 -0.84 -32.93 5.49
CA TYR A 394 -1.71 -32.51 6.60
C TYR A 394 -1.94 -33.65 7.60
N ASP A 395 -2.41 -34.80 7.12
CA ASP A 395 -2.74 -35.97 7.96
C ASP A 395 -1.50 -36.51 8.69
N GLN A 396 -0.33 -36.53 8.06
CA GLN A 396 0.92 -36.94 8.70
C GLN A 396 1.31 -36.00 9.85
N ILE A 397 1.21 -34.68 9.64
CA ILE A 397 1.58 -33.69 10.65
C ILE A 397 0.54 -33.70 11.78
N ASP A 398 -0.75 -33.62 11.48
CA ASP A 398 -1.81 -33.65 12.50
C ASP A 398 -1.70 -34.92 13.36
N LYS A 399 -1.56 -36.10 12.75
CA LYS A 399 -1.45 -37.37 13.49
C LYS A 399 -0.30 -37.39 14.50
N ASN A 400 0.78 -36.65 14.24
CA ASN A 400 1.94 -36.54 15.13
C ASN A 400 1.94 -35.29 16.00
N TRP A 401 1.08 -34.29 15.75
CA TRP A 401 0.91 -33.11 16.57
C TRP A 401 -0.28 -33.30 17.52
N LYS A 402 0.01 -33.86 18.70
CA LYS A 402 -1.00 -34.11 19.75
C LYS A 402 -0.75 -33.34 21.05
N ASP A 403 0.42 -32.70 21.15
CA ASP A 403 0.78 -31.83 22.27
C ASP A 403 0.19 -30.43 22.08
N LYS A 404 -0.29 -29.82 23.17
CA LYS A 404 -0.84 -28.47 23.15
C LYS A 404 0.30 -27.45 22.96
N PRO A 405 0.24 -26.55 21.96
CA PRO A 405 1.32 -25.60 21.71
C PRO A 405 1.54 -24.63 22.87
N SER A 406 2.81 -24.33 23.18
CA SER A 406 3.19 -23.30 24.17
C SER A 406 3.38 -21.91 23.53
N PHE A 407 3.70 -21.90 22.23
CA PHE A 407 4.00 -20.71 21.45
C PHE A 407 2.79 -19.79 21.25
N LYS A 408 3.07 -18.47 21.16
CA LYS A 408 2.06 -17.41 21.04
C LYS A 408 2.01 -16.74 19.66
N LYS A 409 2.84 -17.19 18.72
CA LYS A 409 2.96 -16.69 17.34
C LYS A 409 2.83 -17.87 16.38
N ASP A 410 2.28 -17.62 15.19
CA ASP A 410 2.21 -18.63 14.14
C ASP A 410 3.62 -19.09 13.73
N LEU A 411 3.84 -20.41 13.66
CA LEU A 411 5.10 -20.98 13.22
C LEU A 411 5.00 -21.33 11.73
N VAL A 412 5.69 -20.57 10.87
CA VAL A 412 5.64 -20.76 9.41
C VAL A 412 6.86 -21.55 8.95
N PHE A 413 6.62 -22.63 8.22
CA PHE A 413 7.65 -23.49 7.64
C PHE A 413 7.47 -23.66 6.13
N ARG A 414 8.58 -23.77 5.42
CA ARG A 414 8.66 -24.37 4.09
C ARG A 414 8.99 -25.84 4.24
N VAL A 415 8.20 -26.72 3.63
CA VAL A 415 8.36 -28.18 3.72
C VAL A 415 8.48 -28.75 2.31
N ARG A 416 9.53 -29.55 2.07
CA ARG A 416 9.74 -30.29 0.81
C ARG A 416 9.24 -31.72 0.99
N VAL A 417 8.33 -32.15 0.11
CA VAL A 417 7.66 -33.46 0.18
C VAL A 417 7.93 -34.24 -1.10
N LYS A 418 8.32 -35.51 -0.97
CA LYS A 418 8.58 -36.40 -2.10
C LYS A 418 7.28 -36.85 -2.78
N GLN A 419 7.39 -37.43 -3.97
CA GLN A 419 6.26 -37.95 -4.75
C GLN A 419 5.42 -39.03 -4.03
N ASP A 420 5.99 -39.76 -3.07
CA ASP A 420 5.27 -40.74 -2.24
C ASP A 420 4.44 -40.10 -1.11
N GLY A 421 4.69 -38.83 -0.77
CA GLY A 421 4.09 -38.12 0.35
C GLY A 421 4.95 -38.10 1.63
N THR A 422 6.21 -38.53 1.59
CA THR A 422 7.15 -38.40 2.73
C THR A 422 7.79 -37.01 2.77
N ILE A 423 8.00 -36.48 3.97
CA ILE A 423 8.72 -35.20 4.15
C ILE A 423 10.22 -35.46 3.93
N ALA A 424 10.80 -34.83 2.90
CA ALA A 424 12.24 -34.87 2.66
C ALA A 424 12.96 -34.00 3.70
N ASP A 425 12.53 -32.74 3.81
CA ASP A 425 13.08 -31.76 4.74
C ASP A 425 12.14 -30.58 4.98
N TYR A 426 12.50 -29.75 5.96
CA TYR A 426 11.79 -28.52 6.31
C TYR A 426 12.77 -27.38 6.67
N LYS A 427 12.31 -26.14 6.50
CA LYS A 427 13.05 -24.90 6.82
C LYS A 427 12.09 -23.92 7.53
N PRO A 428 12.43 -23.36 8.69
CA PRO A 428 11.63 -22.29 9.29
C PRO A 428 11.68 -21.05 8.39
N ASP A 429 10.54 -20.41 8.19
CA ASP A 429 10.35 -19.25 7.32
C ASP A 429 10.15 -17.94 8.15
N ASN A 430 9.85 -18.08 9.45
CA ASN A 430 9.87 -16.97 10.42
C ASN A 430 10.67 -17.32 11.71
N GLN A 431 10.99 -16.30 12.52
CA GLN A 431 11.82 -16.49 13.72
C GLN A 431 11.18 -17.45 14.73
N SER A 432 9.88 -17.33 14.98
CA SER A 432 9.18 -18.21 15.91
C SER A 432 9.23 -19.67 15.48
N ALA A 433 9.11 -19.97 14.19
CA ALA A 433 9.32 -21.32 13.67
C ALA A 433 10.73 -21.86 13.98
N ALA A 434 11.77 -21.02 13.96
CA ALA A 434 13.11 -21.44 14.35
C ALA A 434 13.22 -21.69 15.88
N ASP A 435 12.61 -20.83 16.70
CA ASP A 435 12.66 -20.92 18.16
C ASP A 435 11.91 -22.16 18.70
N TYR A 436 10.74 -22.47 18.14
CA TYR A 436 9.81 -23.51 18.63
C TYR A 436 9.81 -24.80 17.78
N VAL A 437 10.80 -24.99 16.90
CA VAL A 437 10.91 -26.16 15.99
C VAL A 437 10.95 -27.52 16.71
N GLN A 438 11.32 -27.54 17.99
CA GLN A 438 11.38 -28.75 18.82
C GLN A 438 10.03 -29.14 19.44
N GLU A 439 9.06 -28.22 19.50
CA GLU A 439 7.71 -28.48 20.05
C GLU A 439 6.73 -29.10 19.03
N ILE A 440 7.09 -29.09 17.75
CA ILE A 440 6.26 -29.57 16.64
C ILE A 440 6.82 -30.88 16.04
N PRO A 441 5.98 -31.71 15.40
CA PRO A 441 6.43 -33.02 14.91
C PRO A 441 7.32 -32.98 13.67
N LEU A 442 7.57 -31.83 13.02
CA LEU A 442 8.41 -31.77 11.81
C LEU A 442 9.79 -32.39 12.04
N SER A 443 10.39 -32.16 13.20
CA SER A 443 11.68 -32.74 13.61
C SER A 443 11.68 -34.27 13.77
N LYS A 444 10.51 -34.91 13.78
CA LYS A 444 10.31 -36.37 13.78
C LYS A 444 9.95 -36.92 12.40
N LEU A 445 9.47 -36.07 11.48
CA LEU A 445 8.91 -36.46 10.18
C LEU A 445 9.87 -36.20 9.01
N GLY A 446 10.78 -35.24 9.13
CA GLY A 446 11.79 -34.91 8.12
C GLY A 446 13.10 -34.44 8.75
N LYS A 447 14.02 -33.92 7.93
CA LYS A 447 15.29 -33.33 8.39
C LYS A 447 15.26 -31.80 8.25
N PRO A 448 15.98 -31.03 9.08
CA PRO A 448 16.19 -29.61 8.81
C PRO A 448 17.01 -29.44 7.52
N ALA A 449 16.59 -28.53 6.65
CA ALA A 449 17.28 -28.26 5.39
C ALA A 449 18.66 -27.62 5.64
N ALA A 450 19.74 -28.30 5.22
CA ALA A 450 21.14 -27.89 5.42
C ALA A 450 21.61 -26.76 4.47
N GLY A 451 20.70 -25.88 4.04
CA GLY A 451 20.88 -24.90 2.97
C GLY A 451 19.99 -25.21 1.75
N ASP A 452 20.11 -24.42 0.69
CA ASP A 452 19.30 -24.54 -0.53
C ASP A 452 19.82 -25.67 -1.47
N ALA A 453 20.35 -26.73 -0.87
CA ALA A 453 20.97 -27.85 -1.57
C ALA A 453 19.98 -28.62 -2.45
N ALA A 454 20.51 -29.04 -3.60
CA ALA A 454 19.86 -29.85 -4.61
C ALA A 454 19.25 -31.14 -4.02
N ALA A 455 17.92 -31.22 -4.01
CA ALA A 455 17.21 -32.49 -3.86
C ALA A 455 17.41 -33.30 -5.15
N GLN A 456 18.05 -34.46 -5.04
CA GLN A 456 18.29 -35.38 -6.15
C GLN A 456 17.02 -36.04 -6.71
N GLU A 457 15.90 -35.91 -5.98
CA GLU A 457 14.60 -36.47 -6.32
C GLU A 457 13.56 -35.35 -6.45
N PRO A 458 12.51 -35.54 -7.27
CA PRO A 458 11.46 -34.54 -7.43
C PRO A 458 10.67 -34.32 -6.13
N VAL A 459 10.51 -33.05 -5.74
CA VAL A 459 9.84 -32.64 -4.51
C VAL A 459 8.79 -31.54 -4.73
N ALA A 460 7.62 -31.69 -4.11
CA ALA A 460 6.62 -30.63 -4.00
C ALA A 460 6.96 -29.70 -2.82
N LEU A 461 6.71 -28.41 -2.97
CA LEU A 461 6.91 -27.42 -1.92
C LEU A 461 5.57 -27.01 -1.29
N PHE A 462 5.50 -27.07 0.04
CA PHE A 462 4.35 -26.65 0.84
C PHE A 462 4.73 -25.58 1.86
N LYS A 463 3.80 -24.65 2.10
CA LYS A 463 3.79 -23.74 3.24
C LYS A 463 2.97 -24.41 4.35
N VAL A 464 3.57 -24.59 5.51
CA VAL A 464 2.95 -25.20 6.69
C VAL A 464 2.93 -24.17 7.81
N VAL A 465 1.77 -23.95 8.43
CA VAL A 465 1.60 -23.00 9.53
C VAL A 465 1.01 -23.73 10.73
N PHE A 466 1.71 -23.66 11.86
CA PHE A 466 1.22 -24.12 13.16
C PHE A 466 0.72 -22.92 13.95
N LYS A 467 -0.56 -22.93 14.36
CA LYS A 467 -1.18 -21.79 15.06
C LYS A 467 -1.22 -22.00 16.58
N PRO A 468 -1.12 -20.92 17.39
CA PRO A 468 -1.23 -20.98 18.86
C PRO A 468 -2.51 -21.60 19.41
N ASP A 469 -3.58 -21.65 18.61
CA ASP A 469 -4.86 -22.29 18.97
C ASP A 469 -4.89 -23.80 18.68
N GLY A 470 -3.77 -24.38 18.23
CA GLY A 470 -3.63 -25.79 17.89
C GLY A 470 -4.10 -26.14 16.47
N LYS A 471 -4.42 -25.16 15.62
CA LYS A 471 -4.76 -25.42 14.21
C LYS A 471 -3.50 -25.59 13.36
N LEU A 472 -3.55 -26.58 12.48
CA LEU A 472 -2.59 -26.79 11.40
C LEU A 472 -3.18 -26.20 10.11
N GLU A 473 -2.36 -25.51 9.32
CA GLU A 473 -2.68 -25.12 7.95
C GLU A 473 -1.57 -25.59 7.00
N VAL A 474 -1.95 -26.16 5.86
CA VAL A 474 -1.02 -26.65 4.84
C VAL A 474 -1.52 -26.17 3.48
N SER A 475 -0.69 -25.43 2.74
CA SER A 475 -1.01 -24.91 1.41
C SER A 475 0.16 -25.05 0.42
N PRO A 476 -0.09 -25.14 -0.90
CA PRO A 476 0.99 -25.17 -1.89
C PRO A 476 1.84 -23.91 -1.83
N TRP A 477 3.17 -24.06 -1.85
CA TRP A 477 4.10 -22.94 -1.64
C TRP A 477 3.94 -21.81 -2.69
N ARG A 478 3.70 -22.17 -3.95
CA ARG A 478 3.50 -21.22 -5.06
C ARG A 478 2.06 -20.70 -5.19
N GLY A 479 1.18 -21.03 -4.24
CA GLY A 479 -0.27 -20.91 -4.39
C GLY A 479 -0.84 -21.90 -5.43
N GLN A 480 -2.17 -22.03 -5.49
CA GLN A 480 -2.80 -22.66 -6.65
C GLN A 480 -2.89 -21.64 -7.78
N LYS A 481 -2.10 -21.84 -8.85
CA LYS A 481 -2.50 -21.37 -10.16
C LYS A 481 -3.61 -22.29 -10.65
N ASN A 482 -4.83 -21.75 -10.75
CA ASN A 482 -5.92 -22.38 -11.50
C ASN A 482 -5.70 -22.17 -13.00
#